data_AF-A0A2V8HZC0-F1
#
_entry.id   AF-A0A2V8HZC0-F1
#
_cell.length_a   1.000
_cell.length_b   1.000
_cell.length_c   1.000
_cell.angle_alpha   90.00
_cell.angle_beta   90.00
_cell.angle_gamma   90.00
#
_symmetry.space_group_name_H-M   'P 1'
#
loop_
_entity.id
_entity.type
_entity.pdbx_description
1 polymer ?
#
loop_
_entity_poly.entity_id
_entity_poly.type
_entity_poly.pdbx_seq_one_letter_code
_entity_poly.pdbx_strand_id
1 'polypeptide(L)'
;MRLQSLKAIVWTVLLTAATAAAQTPQPFPRPGTQPAPAPPAAPRPAAPPPIAAPPAARVDPATPTEATLGFPIYPGAQFIASYDAGRAQRYYLFGSAAAFNDLVTYYRTVLKEKGNLVFQDPPTHMFEIGKFSDETMAFPPGVTIKDFTAGGSPGYPNPKAGAQPARFPSIIMIVPSPPGTPR
;
A
#
# COMPACT_ATOMS: atom_id res chain seq x y z
N MET A 1 15.49 -45.70 48.09
CA MET A 1 16.94 -45.45 48.24
C MET A 1 17.27 -44.14 47.51
N ARG A 2 17.82 -43.15 48.22
CA ARG A 2 18.26 -41.83 47.69
C ARG A 2 19.58 -41.96 46.92
N LEU A 3 19.81 -41.12 45.90
CA LEU A 3 21.05 -40.34 45.57
C LEU A 3 20.86 -39.65 44.20
N GLN A 4 20.79 -38.32 44.04
CA GLN A 4 21.87 -37.30 44.07
C GLN A 4 22.97 -37.56 43.02
N SER A 5 23.02 -36.86 41.87
CA SER A 5 23.78 -35.60 41.57
C SER A 5 24.71 -35.92 40.37
N LEU A 6 25.07 -35.08 39.39
CA LEU A 6 25.68 -33.74 39.47
C LEU A 6 25.73 -33.08 38.05
N LYS A 7 25.87 -31.75 38.05
CA LYS A 7 25.83 -30.75 36.97
C LYS A 7 26.99 -30.81 35.96
N ALA A 8 26.74 -30.36 34.72
CA ALA A 8 27.45 -29.22 34.08
C ALA A 8 26.84 -28.88 32.71
N ILE A 9 26.41 -27.63 32.55
CA ILE A 9 25.89 -27.01 31.31
C ILE A 9 26.90 -25.97 30.87
N VAL A 10 27.40 -26.04 29.64
CA VAL A 10 28.06 -24.92 28.95
C VAL A 10 27.64 -24.94 27.49
N TRP A 11 26.89 -23.92 27.08
CA TRP A 11 26.55 -23.62 25.69
C TRP A 11 27.35 -22.39 25.25
N THR A 12 28.18 -22.55 24.23
CA THR A 12 28.97 -21.47 23.64
C THR A 12 28.14 -20.80 22.54
N VAL A 13 27.80 -19.53 22.73
CA VAL A 13 27.18 -18.66 21.72
C VAL A 13 28.30 -17.88 21.00
N LEU A 14 28.34 -17.99 19.68
CA LEU A 14 29.23 -17.22 18.81
C LEU A 14 28.63 -15.81 18.61
N LEU A 15 29.30 -14.77 19.11
CA LEU A 15 28.95 -13.36 18.87
C LEU A 15 29.61 -12.85 17.58
N THR A 16 28.80 -12.42 16.63
CA THR A 16 29.18 -11.58 15.49
C THR A 16 29.28 -10.12 15.94
N ALA A 17 30.49 -9.57 15.99
CA ALA A 17 30.74 -8.18 16.35
C ALA A 17 30.66 -7.25 15.14
N ALA A 18 29.79 -6.25 15.20
CA ALA A 18 29.73 -5.12 14.29
C ALA A 18 30.89 -4.14 14.56
N THR A 19 31.62 -3.74 13.52
CA THR A 19 32.68 -2.72 13.61
C THR A 19 32.05 -1.32 13.68
N ALA A 20 32.05 -0.71 14.87
CA ALA A 20 31.79 0.71 15.06
C ALA A 20 33.09 1.51 14.83
N ALA A 21 33.05 2.49 13.91
CA ALA A 21 34.16 3.42 13.69
C ALA A 21 34.21 4.45 14.83
N ALA A 22 35.29 4.44 15.61
CA ALA A 22 35.56 5.44 16.64
C ALA A 22 35.96 6.78 16.00
N GLN A 23 35.26 7.85 16.34
CA GLN A 23 35.67 9.23 16.03
C GLN A 23 36.69 9.70 17.08
N THR A 24 37.90 10.04 16.65
CA THR A 24 38.90 10.69 17.52
C THR A 24 38.58 12.18 17.68
N PRO A 25 38.73 12.77 18.89
CA PRO A 25 38.52 14.21 19.09
C PRO A 25 39.54 15.05 18.31
N GLN A 26 39.07 16.08 17.62
CA GLN A 26 39.91 16.99 16.85
C GLN A 26 40.62 18.00 17.76
N PRO A 27 41.95 18.20 17.65
CA PRO A 27 42.65 19.18 18.48
C PRO A 27 42.34 20.62 18.05
N PHE A 28 42.37 21.54 19.02
CA PHE A 28 42.11 22.97 18.81
C PHE A 28 43.16 23.62 17.87
N PRO A 29 42.76 24.59 17.02
CA PRO A 29 43.68 25.30 16.13
C PRO A 29 44.64 26.21 16.91
N ARG A 30 45.94 26.17 16.57
CA ARG A 30 46.93 27.15 17.07
C ARG A 30 46.90 28.41 16.18
N PRO A 31 46.98 29.63 16.76
CA PRO A 31 47.15 30.85 15.98
C PRO A 31 48.54 30.84 15.30
N GLY A 32 48.58 30.94 13.97
CA GLY A 32 49.83 31.22 13.24
C GLY A 32 50.08 30.47 11.92
N THR A 33 49.23 29.55 11.48
CA THR A 33 49.45 28.84 10.20
C THR A 33 48.56 29.41 9.10
N GLN A 34 49.18 30.08 8.12
CA GLN A 34 48.53 30.41 6.85
C GLN A 34 48.15 29.11 6.12
N PRO A 35 46.93 28.98 5.56
CA PRO A 35 46.54 27.78 4.82
C PRO A 35 47.34 27.68 3.52
N ALA A 36 47.91 26.50 3.24
CA ALA A 36 48.43 26.17 1.92
C ALA A 36 47.27 26.05 0.91
N PRO A 37 47.48 26.36 -0.39
CA PRO A 37 46.44 26.20 -1.40
C PRO A 37 46.03 24.73 -1.54
N ALA A 38 44.72 24.48 -1.63
CA ALA A 38 44.19 23.14 -1.86
C ALA A 38 44.58 22.62 -3.27
N PRO A 39 44.94 21.34 -3.41
CA PRO A 39 45.14 20.74 -4.73
C PRO A 39 43.83 20.69 -5.54
N PRO A 40 43.90 20.68 -6.88
CA PRO A 40 42.72 20.68 -7.73
C PRO A 40 41.83 19.46 -7.49
N ALA A 41 40.52 19.68 -7.38
CA ALA A 41 39.55 18.60 -7.23
C ALA A 41 39.55 17.68 -8.47
N ALA A 42 39.65 16.37 -8.24
CA ALA A 42 39.44 15.37 -9.27
C ALA A 42 37.99 15.44 -9.79
N PRO A 43 37.74 15.25 -11.10
CA PRO A 43 36.40 15.31 -11.67
C PRO A 43 35.51 14.22 -11.08
N ARG A 44 34.37 14.63 -10.51
CA ARG A 44 33.33 13.74 -10.01
C ARG A 44 32.67 13.02 -11.20
N PRO A 45 32.43 11.69 -11.14
CA PRO A 45 31.67 10.99 -12.17
C PRO A 45 30.29 11.62 -12.35
N ALA A 46 29.87 11.81 -13.59
CA ALA A 46 28.56 12.35 -13.92
C ALA A 46 27.45 11.48 -13.31
N ALA A 47 26.46 12.11 -12.68
CA ALA A 47 25.26 11.41 -12.21
C ALA A 47 24.51 10.80 -13.41
N PRO A 48 23.93 9.59 -13.27
CA PRO A 48 23.13 9.00 -14.32
C PRO A 48 21.94 9.91 -14.66
N PRO A 49 21.52 9.96 -15.93
CA PRO A 49 20.40 10.80 -16.34
C PRO A 49 19.13 10.37 -15.59
N PRO A 50 18.26 11.33 -15.21
CA PRO A 50 16.98 10.99 -14.60
C PRO A 50 16.19 10.12 -15.57
N ILE A 51 15.78 8.94 -15.11
CA ILE A 51 14.86 8.07 -15.85
C ILE A 51 13.55 8.86 -16.03
N ALA A 52 13.15 9.07 -17.29
CA ALA A 52 11.90 9.75 -17.60
C ALA A 52 10.74 8.98 -16.95
N ALA A 53 9.92 9.68 -16.17
CA ALA A 53 8.70 9.12 -15.62
C ALA A 53 7.83 8.61 -16.79
N PRO A 54 7.22 7.41 -16.68
CA PRO A 54 6.35 6.91 -17.73
C PRO A 54 5.22 7.92 -17.99
N PRO A 55 4.83 8.13 -19.26
CA PRO A 55 3.78 9.08 -19.60
C PRO A 55 2.50 8.73 -18.85
N ALA A 56 1.88 9.73 -18.22
CA ALA A 56 0.59 9.58 -17.56
C ALA A 56 -0.40 9.01 -18.59
N ALA A 57 -0.92 7.81 -18.33
CA ALA A 57 -1.91 7.20 -19.19
C ALA A 57 -3.12 8.14 -19.30
N ARG A 58 -3.61 8.36 -20.53
CA ARG A 58 -4.83 9.14 -20.76
C ARG A 58 -5.98 8.45 -20.03
N VAL A 59 -6.46 9.07 -18.96
CA VAL A 59 -7.64 8.60 -18.21
C VAL A 59 -8.86 8.80 -19.10
N ASP A 60 -9.64 7.74 -19.31
CA ASP A 60 -10.92 7.83 -20.01
C ASP A 60 -11.84 8.80 -19.23
N PRO A 61 -12.42 9.84 -19.86
CA PRO A 61 -13.33 10.77 -19.21
C PRO A 61 -14.53 10.10 -18.51
N ALA A 62 -14.90 8.89 -18.92
CA ALA A 62 -15.96 8.10 -18.28
C ALA A 62 -15.52 7.42 -16.97
N THR A 63 -14.23 7.49 -16.62
CA THR A 63 -13.69 6.93 -15.38
C THR A 63 -14.14 7.76 -14.19
N PRO A 64 -14.80 7.17 -13.18
CA PRO A 64 -15.16 7.89 -11.97
C PRO A 64 -13.92 8.41 -11.23
N THR A 65 -14.01 9.64 -10.73
CA THR A 65 -12.97 10.28 -9.93
C THR A 65 -13.35 10.26 -8.44
N GLU A 66 -12.37 10.45 -7.55
CA GLU A 66 -12.60 10.58 -6.11
C GLU A 66 -13.63 11.66 -5.78
N ALA A 67 -13.56 12.80 -6.48
CA ALA A 67 -14.50 13.91 -6.32
C ALA A 67 -15.95 13.51 -6.69
N THR A 68 -16.12 12.65 -7.71
CA THR A 68 -17.44 12.16 -8.10
C THR A 68 -17.97 11.06 -7.18
N LEU A 69 -17.10 10.20 -6.64
CA LEU A 69 -17.51 9.10 -5.76
C LEU A 69 -17.64 9.51 -4.28
N GLY A 70 -16.93 10.55 -3.85
CA GLY A 70 -16.81 10.90 -2.43
C GLY A 70 -15.99 9.89 -1.61
N PHE A 71 -15.24 9.02 -2.27
CA PHE A 71 -14.39 8.00 -1.65
C PHE A 71 -12.97 8.07 -2.24
N PRO A 72 -11.93 7.79 -1.43
CA PRO A 72 -10.58 7.66 -1.92
C PRO A 72 -10.44 6.44 -2.84
N ILE A 73 -9.72 6.61 -3.94
CA ILE A 73 -9.37 5.55 -4.88
C ILE A 73 -7.90 5.22 -4.68
N TYR A 74 -7.59 3.94 -4.46
CA TYR A 74 -6.21 3.52 -4.23
C TYR A 74 -5.28 3.97 -5.39
N PRO A 75 -4.13 4.60 -5.11
CA PRO A 75 -3.22 5.07 -6.14
C PRO A 75 -2.78 3.97 -7.11
N GLY A 76 -2.96 4.20 -8.41
CA GLY A 76 -2.63 3.24 -9.46
C GLY A 76 -3.65 2.13 -9.67
N ALA A 77 -4.78 2.13 -8.95
CA ALA A 77 -5.90 1.26 -9.27
C ALA A 77 -6.52 1.64 -10.63
N GLN A 78 -6.88 0.63 -11.42
CA GLN A 78 -7.46 0.79 -12.75
C GLN A 78 -8.96 0.56 -12.69
N PHE A 79 -9.75 1.49 -13.21
CA PHE A 79 -11.18 1.29 -13.33
C PHE A 79 -11.50 0.13 -14.28
N ILE A 80 -12.41 -0.75 -13.84
CA ILE A 80 -12.84 -1.95 -14.58
C ILE A 80 -14.24 -1.75 -15.13
N ALA A 81 -15.20 -1.48 -14.25
CA ALA A 81 -16.61 -1.41 -14.60
C ALA A 81 -17.43 -0.73 -13.50
N SER A 82 -18.65 -0.35 -13.83
CA SER A 82 -19.67 0.03 -12.86
C SER A 82 -20.96 -0.72 -13.12
N TYR A 83 -21.70 -1.01 -12.06
CA TYR A 83 -22.95 -1.75 -12.13
C TYR A 83 -24.05 -1.01 -11.37
N ASP A 84 -25.27 -1.14 -11.85
CA ASP A 84 -26.47 -0.70 -11.16
C ASP A 84 -26.80 -1.71 -10.05
N ALA A 85 -26.88 -1.23 -8.81
CA ALA A 85 -27.21 -2.03 -7.63
C ALA A 85 -28.72 -1.99 -7.31
N GLY A 86 -29.51 -1.30 -8.13
CA GLY A 86 -30.89 -0.91 -7.85
C GLY A 86 -30.98 0.34 -6.98
N ARG A 87 -32.20 0.88 -6.85
CA ARG A 87 -32.51 2.01 -5.93
C ARG A 87 -31.65 3.26 -6.15
N ALA A 88 -31.31 3.55 -7.41
CA ALA A 88 -30.42 4.64 -7.80
C ALA A 88 -29.00 4.57 -7.18
N GLN A 89 -28.60 3.38 -6.72
CA GLN A 89 -27.25 3.12 -6.21
C GLN A 89 -26.43 2.38 -7.27
N ARG A 90 -25.15 2.74 -7.35
CA ARG A 90 -24.18 2.08 -8.24
C ARG A 90 -22.98 1.65 -7.43
N TYR A 91 -22.32 0.58 -7.86
CA TYR A 91 -20.99 0.23 -7.37
C TYR A 91 -19.98 0.23 -8.50
N TYR A 92 -18.73 0.50 -8.14
CA TYR A 92 -17.63 0.71 -9.07
C TYR A 92 -16.50 -0.25 -8.72
N LEU A 93 -16.00 -0.97 -9.72
CA LEU A 93 -14.90 -1.91 -9.56
C LEU A 93 -13.60 -1.30 -10.07
N PHE A 94 -12.55 -1.46 -9.26
CA PHE A 94 -11.19 -1.09 -9.59
C PHE A 94 -10.26 -2.28 -9.37
N GLY A 95 -9.40 -2.57 -10.33
CA GLY A 95 -8.33 -3.55 -10.21
C GLY A 95 -7.06 -2.90 -9.66
N SER A 96 -6.39 -3.56 -8.72
CA SER A 96 -5.12 -3.10 -8.19
C SER A 96 -4.04 -4.17 -8.31
N ALA A 97 -2.82 -3.73 -8.63
CA ALA A 97 -1.63 -4.56 -8.59
C ALA A 97 -1.06 -4.74 -7.17
N ALA A 98 -1.57 -3.99 -6.18
CA ALA A 98 -1.14 -4.09 -4.79
C ALA A 98 -1.70 -5.35 -4.11
N ALA A 99 -0.99 -5.81 -3.07
CA ALA A 99 -1.44 -6.93 -2.26
C ALA A 99 -2.65 -6.54 -1.38
N PHE A 100 -3.47 -7.52 -1.03
CA PHE A 100 -4.66 -7.34 -0.20
C PHE A 100 -4.38 -6.57 1.11
N ASN A 101 -3.32 -6.95 1.84
CA ASN A 101 -2.97 -6.32 3.12
C ASN A 101 -2.56 -4.85 2.98
N ASP A 102 -1.91 -4.49 1.87
CA ASP A 102 -1.52 -3.10 1.62
C ASP A 102 -2.75 -2.23 1.36
N LEU A 103 -3.71 -2.76 0.59
CA LEU A 103 -4.98 -2.10 0.35
C LEU A 103 -5.78 -1.93 1.65
N VAL A 104 -5.87 -2.98 2.47
CA VAL A 104 -6.55 -2.90 3.77
C VAL A 104 -5.89 -1.85 4.67
N THR A 105 -4.57 -1.82 4.72
CA THR A 105 -3.81 -0.85 5.53
C THR A 105 -4.03 0.59 5.03
N TYR A 106 -4.01 0.79 3.71
CA TYR A 106 -4.31 2.08 3.11
C TYR A 106 -5.72 2.55 3.49
N TYR A 107 -6.75 1.74 3.24
CA TYR A 107 -8.14 2.13 3.47
C TYR A 107 -8.43 2.33 4.97
N ARG A 108 -7.82 1.53 5.85
CA ARG A 108 -7.86 1.80 7.29
C ARG A 108 -7.39 3.20 7.67
N THR A 109 -6.29 3.62 7.05
CA THR A 109 -5.66 4.90 7.35
C THR A 109 -6.48 6.06 6.81
N VAL A 110 -6.88 6.01 5.54
CA VAL A 110 -7.55 7.15 4.88
C VAL A 110 -9.01 7.28 5.29
N LEU A 111 -9.71 6.16 5.53
CA LEU A 111 -11.10 6.18 5.99
C LEU A 111 -11.22 6.35 7.50
N LYS A 112 -10.11 6.19 8.24
CA LYS A 112 -10.08 6.16 9.72
C LYS A 112 -11.03 5.13 10.31
N GLU A 113 -11.25 4.04 9.59
CA GLU A 113 -12.17 2.95 9.93
C GLU A 113 -11.40 1.63 9.92
N LYS A 114 -11.60 0.75 10.90
CA LYS A 114 -10.89 -0.53 10.94
C LYS A 114 -11.43 -1.51 9.89
N GLY A 115 -12.74 -1.43 9.63
CA GLY A 115 -13.48 -2.36 8.80
C GLY A 115 -13.45 -3.80 9.35
N ASN A 116 -14.08 -4.71 8.62
CA ASN A 116 -14.24 -6.11 9.02
C ASN A 116 -13.71 -7.06 7.95
N LEU A 117 -12.94 -8.08 8.37
CA LEU A 117 -12.64 -9.22 7.51
C LEU A 117 -13.87 -10.13 7.51
N VAL A 118 -14.62 -10.15 6.42
CA VAL A 118 -15.89 -10.88 6.31
C VAL A 118 -15.73 -12.29 5.76
N PHE A 119 -14.65 -12.54 5.00
CA PHE A 119 -14.26 -13.88 4.55
C PHE A 119 -12.76 -14.06 4.72
N GLN A 120 -12.34 -15.24 5.18
CA GLN A 120 -10.93 -15.59 5.34
C GLN A 120 -10.32 -16.18 4.08
N ASP A 121 -11.10 -16.93 3.30
CA ASP A 121 -10.64 -17.58 2.06
C ASP A 121 -11.77 -17.59 1.01
N PRO A 122 -11.67 -16.82 -0.09
CA PRO A 122 -10.67 -15.77 -0.31
C PRO A 122 -10.82 -14.61 0.68
N PRO A 123 -9.72 -14.00 1.16
CA PRO A 123 -9.76 -12.82 2.01
C PRO A 123 -10.64 -11.71 1.42
N THR A 124 -11.63 -11.25 2.20
CA THR A 124 -12.51 -10.13 1.83
C THR A 124 -12.67 -9.19 3.01
N HIS A 125 -12.27 -7.93 2.85
CA HIS A 125 -12.35 -6.90 3.89
C HIS A 125 -13.36 -5.82 3.49
N MET A 126 -14.25 -5.44 4.40
CA MET A 126 -15.30 -4.45 4.16
C MET A 126 -15.15 -3.26 5.11
N PHE A 127 -15.18 -2.05 4.55
CA PHE A 127 -15.26 -0.79 5.27
C PHE A 127 -16.63 -0.16 4.99
N GLU A 128 -17.49 -0.13 5.99
CA GLU A 128 -18.81 0.51 5.90
C GLU A 128 -18.73 1.87 6.60
N ILE A 129 -18.88 2.95 5.83
CA ILE A 129 -18.64 4.33 6.31
C ILE A 129 -19.94 5.09 6.53
N GLY A 130 -20.98 4.74 5.76
CA GLY A 130 -22.31 5.34 5.87
C GLY A 130 -23.27 4.47 6.68
N LYS A 131 -24.35 5.08 7.16
CA LYS A 131 -25.48 4.31 7.70
C LYS A 131 -26.19 3.58 6.58
N PHE A 132 -26.55 2.33 6.85
CA PHE A 132 -27.55 1.62 6.06
C PHE A 132 -28.88 2.38 6.13
N SER A 133 -29.60 2.45 5.01
CA SER A 133 -30.93 3.06 4.95
C SER A 133 -31.96 1.93 4.88
N ASP A 134 -32.57 1.61 6.02
CA ASP A 134 -33.61 0.57 6.14
C ASP A 134 -34.78 0.82 5.18
N GLU A 135 -35.14 2.09 4.96
CA GLU A 135 -36.23 2.47 4.06
C GLU A 135 -35.95 2.10 2.60
N THR A 136 -34.71 2.24 2.15
CA THR A 136 -34.33 1.98 0.76
C THR A 136 -33.75 0.57 0.56
N MET A 137 -33.38 -0.11 1.65
CA MET A 137 -32.63 -1.37 1.65
C MET A 137 -31.39 -1.31 0.74
N ALA A 138 -30.77 -0.14 0.66
CA ALA A 138 -29.59 0.12 -0.17
C ALA A 138 -28.32 -0.39 0.52
N PHE A 139 -27.33 -0.84 -0.25
CA PHE A 139 -26.05 -1.24 0.31
C PHE A 139 -25.42 -0.10 1.11
N PRO A 140 -24.79 -0.37 2.27
CA PRO A 140 -24.10 0.67 3.01
C PRO A 140 -22.98 1.28 2.15
N PRO A 141 -22.81 2.62 2.16
CA PRO A 141 -21.68 3.25 1.49
C PRO A 141 -20.37 2.76 2.07
N GLY A 142 -19.42 2.42 1.20
CA GLY A 142 -18.21 1.76 1.68
C GLY A 142 -17.25 1.29 0.60
N VAL A 143 -16.18 0.65 1.08
CA VAL A 143 -15.14 0.03 0.27
C VAL A 143 -15.03 -1.44 0.64
N THR A 144 -15.12 -2.33 -0.34
CA THR A 144 -14.84 -3.75 -0.17
C THR A 144 -13.60 -4.12 -0.96
N ILE A 145 -12.67 -4.84 -0.33
CA ILE A 145 -11.45 -5.34 -0.94
C ILE A 145 -11.55 -6.85 -0.95
N LYS A 146 -11.28 -7.48 -2.08
CA LYS A 146 -11.23 -8.93 -2.20
C LYS A 146 -9.92 -9.36 -2.84
N ASP A 147 -9.28 -10.34 -2.23
CA ASP A 147 -8.14 -11.05 -2.82
C ASP A 147 -8.66 -12.05 -3.87
N PHE A 148 -8.07 -11.98 -5.06
CA PHE A 148 -8.39 -12.86 -6.19
C PHE A 148 -7.25 -13.85 -6.49
N THR A 149 -6.23 -13.91 -5.64
CA THR A 149 -5.11 -14.86 -5.77
C THR A 149 -5.27 -16.14 -4.95
N ALA A 150 -6.25 -16.17 -4.04
CA ALA A 150 -6.56 -17.35 -3.23
C ALA A 150 -6.82 -18.60 -4.08
N GLY A 151 -6.50 -19.77 -3.52
CA GLY A 151 -6.63 -21.06 -4.22
C GLY A 151 -5.70 -21.23 -5.43
N GLY A 152 -4.63 -20.43 -5.54
CA GLY A 152 -3.68 -20.48 -6.66
C GLY A 152 -4.17 -19.76 -7.93
N SER A 153 -5.24 -18.97 -7.83
CA SER A 153 -5.71 -18.14 -8.92
C SER A 153 -4.64 -17.10 -9.31
N PRO A 154 -4.42 -16.84 -10.61
CA PRO A 154 -3.49 -15.80 -11.05
C PRO A 154 -4.06 -14.37 -10.93
N GLY A 155 -5.26 -14.21 -10.34
CA GLY A 155 -5.94 -12.93 -10.16
C GLY A 155 -7.10 -12.67 -11.13
N TYR A 156 -7.81 -11.57 -10.89
CA TYR A 156 -8.94 -11.12 -11.69
C TYR A 156 -8.48 -10.64 -13.08
N PRO A 157 -9.04 -11.13 -14.20
CA PRO A 157 -8.62 -10.72 -15.54
C PRO A 157 -8.78 -9.22 -15.78
N ASN A 158 -7.78 -8.58 -16.38
CA ASN A 158 -7.94 -7.22 -16.88
C ASN A 158 -8.88 -7.24 -18.10
N PRO A 159 -10.02 -6.51 -18.10
CA PRO A 159 -10.97 -6.54 -19.22
C PRO A 159 -10.39 -5.91 -20.50
N LYS A 160 -9.36 -5.07 -20.37
CA LYS A 160 -8.69 -4.47 -21.52
C LYS A 160 -7.65 -5.43 -22.08
N ALA A 161 -7.91 -5.97 -23.27
CA ALA A 161 -7.02 -6.89 -23.95
C ALA A 161 -5.60 -6.31 -24.11
N GLY A 162 -4.58 -7.09 -23.74
CA GLY A 162 -3.17 -6.69 -23.81
C GLY A 162 -2.74 -5.63 -22.79
N ALA A 163 -3.63 -5.18 -21.89
CA ALA A 163 -3.27 -4.23 -20.84
C ALA A 163 -2.40 -4.86 -19.74
N GLN A 164 -1.67 -4.00 -19.03
CA GLN A 164 -0.85 -4.38 -17.90
C GLN A 164 -1.41 -3.80 -16.58
N PRO A 165 -1.44 -4.57 -15.49
CA PRO A 165 -1.17 -6.01 -15.47
C PRO A 165 -2.27 -6.78 -16.21
N ALA A 166 -1.94 -7.95 -16.75
CA ALA A 166 -2.94 -8.81 -17.39
C ALA A 166 -4.00 -9.33 -16.39
N ARG A 167 -3.64 -9.39 -15.10
CA ARG A 167 -4.50 -9.79 -14.00
C ARG A 167 -4.23 -8.95 -12.76
N PHE A 168 -5.29 -8.66 -12.02
CA PHE A 168 -5.21 -7.93 -10.76
C PHE A 168 -5.27 -8.93 -9.59
N PRO A 169 -4.28 -8.94 -8.68
CA PRO A 169 -4.35 -9.76 -7.47
C PRO A 169 -5.50 -9.36 -6.56
N SER A 170 -5.91 -8.09 -6.55
CA SER A 170 -7.00 -7.59 -5.71
C SER A 170 -7.98 -6.72 -6.50
N ILE A 171 -9.25 -6.78 -6.08
CA ILE A 171 -10.31 -5.89 -6.57
C ILE A 171 -10.81 -5.03 -5.41
N ILE A 172 -11.03 -3.76 -5.72
CA ILE A 172 -11.63 -2.77 -4.84
C ILE A 172 -13.02 -2.46 -5.41
N MET A 173 -14.06 -2.70 -4.63
CA MET A 173 -15.43 -2.30 -4.92
C MET A 173 -15.75 -1.07 -4.07
N ILE A 174 -16.19 0.01 -4.70
CA ILE A 174 -16.61 1.23 -4.03
C ILE A 174 -18.11 1.42 -4.23
N VAL A 175 -18.83 1.61 -3.13
CA VAL A 175 -20.24 1.97 -3.10
C VAL A 175 -20.35 3.40 -2.56
N PRO A 176 -20.64 4.40 -3.42
CA PRO A 176 -20.84 5.78 -2.97
C PRO A 176 -22.06 5.95 -2.08
N SER A 177 -22.11 7.08 -1.38
CA SER A 177 -23.33 7.53 -0.70
C SER A 177 -24.45 7.74 -1.71
N PRO A 178 -25.71 7.39 -1.38
CA PRO A 178 -26.86 7.66 -2.23
C PRO A 178 -26.98 9.17 -2.56
N PRO A 179 -27.43 9.52 -3.78
CA PRO A 179 -27.65 10.91 -4.16
C PRO A 179 -28.56 11.64 -3.16
N GLY A 180 -28.21 12.87 -2.80
CA GLY A 180 -29.02 13.70 -1.88
C GLY A 180 -28.72 13.50 -0.38
N THR A 181 -27.86 12.55 -0.01
CA THR A 181 -27.33 12.47 1.35
C THR A 181 -26.34 13.62 1.59
N PRO A 182 -26.48 14.43 2.67
CA PRO A 182 -25.47 15.43 3.03
C PRO A 182 -24.10 14.78 3.21
N ARG A 183 -23.05 15.41 2.67
CA ARG A 183 -21.66 14.95 2.77
C ARG A 183 -21.03 15.30 4.10
#